data_AF-A0A7Y2PAV7-F1
#
_entry.id   AF-A0A7Y2PAV7-F1
#
_cell.length_a   1.000
_cell.length_b   1.000
_cell.length_c   1.000
_cell.angle_alpha   90.00
_cell.angle_beta   90.00
_cell.angle_gamma   90.00
#
_symmetry.space_group_name_H-M   'P 1'
#
loop_
_entity.id
_entity.type
_entity.pdbx_description
1 polymer ?
#
loop_
_entity_poly.entity_id
_entity_poly.type
_entity_poly.pdbx_seq_one_letter_code
_entity_poly.pdbx_strand_id
1 'polypeptide(L)'
;MSRRRTTVQDFEKLGVFYLGREFDLAKNALKEDLVLYDSRDLVTHAVCVGMTGSGKTGLCVGFLEEAVIDKIPAIVVDPKGDLANLFLTFPDLRDDDFLPWINEEDARRKGVSPQEYAGQQAALWKK
;
A
#
# COMPACT_ATOMS: atom_id res chain seq x y z
N MET A 1 18.62 34.68 -20.33
CA MET A 1 17.34 33.97 -20.62
C MET A 1 17.46 32.55 -20.09
N SER A 2 16.82 32.30 -18.95
CA SER A 2 16.85 31.05 -18.21
C SER A 2 16.00 29.99 -18.92
N ARG A 3 16.61 28.88 -19.34
CA ARG A 3 15.85 27.67 -19.68
C ARG A 3 15.42 27.03 -18.36
N ARG A 4 14.13 27.13 -18.04
CA ARG A 4 13.49 26.33 -16.99
C ARG A 4 13.77 24.86 -17.28
N ARG A 5 14.64 24.26 -16.46
CA ARG A 5 14.80 22.82 -16.38
C ARG A 5 13.79 22.37 -15.34
N THR A 6 12.64 21.87 -15.78
CA THR A 6 11.70 21.17 -14.92
C THR A 6 12.43 19.93 -14.43
N THR A 7 12.96 19.97 -13.20
CA THR A 7 13.65 18.84 -12.59
C THR A 7 12.62 17.81 -12.18
N VAL A 8 12.27 16.95 -13.13
CA VAL A 8 11.97 15.54 -12.84
C VAL A 8 13.26 14.99 -12.23
N GLN A 9 13.43 15.12 -10.92
CA GLN A 9 14.51 14.45 -10.22
C GLN A 9 14.19 12.96 -10.29
N ASP A 10 15.12 12.20 -10.88
CA ASP A 10 15.05 10.76 -11.10
C ASP A 10 14.52 10.02 -9.85
N PHE A 11 13.26 9.57 -9.93
CA PHE A 11 12.54 8.89 -8.84
C PHE A 11 12.69 7.36 -8.86
N GLU A 12 13.45 6.82 -9.81
CA GLU A 12 13.83 5.41 -9.84
C GLU A 12 15.32 5.24 -9.56
N LYS A 13 15.75 5.71 -8.38
CA LYS A 13 17.06 5.35 -7.84
C LYS A 13 16.86 4.24 -6.82
N LEU A 14 17.30 3.03 -7.18
CA LEU A 14 17.37 1.87 -6.30
C LEU A 14 17.81 2.27 -4.88
N GLY A 15 16.97 1.95 -3.89
CA GLY A 15 17.26 2.14 -2.48
C GLY A 15 16.72 3.44 -1.87
N VAL A 16 15.86 4.19 -2.56
CA VAL A 16 15.21 5.39 -2.03
C VAL A 16 13.69 5.24 -2.14
N PHE A 17 13.00 5.36 -1.01
CA PHE A 17 11.54 5.25 -0.93
C PHE A 17 10.89 6.63 -0.96
N TYR A 18 9.89 6.81 -1.82
CA TYR A 18 9.06 7.99 -1.83
C TYR A 18 7.96 7.91 -0.76
N LEU A 19 7.95 8.84 0.21
CA LEU A 19 6.97 8.87 1.30
C LEU A 19 5.95 10.00 1.19
N GLY A 20 5.92 10.70 0.05
CA GLY A 20 5.02 11.83 -0.18
C GLY A 20 5.76 13.15 -0.39
N ARG A 21 5.10 14.26 -0.08
CA ARG A 21 5.63 15.61 -0.26
C ARG A 21 5.68 16.36 1.06
N GLU A 22 6.58 17.32 1.17
CA GLU A 22 6.59 18.22 2.32
C GLU A 22 5.26 18.98 2.44
N PHE A 23 4.82 19.20 3.67
CA PHE A 23 3.60 19.95 3.98
C PHE A 23 3.94 21.23 4.72
N ASP A 24 3.50 22.38 4.20
CA ASP A 24 3.60 23.68 4.88
C ASP A 24 2.40 23.85 5.82
N LEU A 25 2.65 23.67 7.13
CA LEU A 25 1.60 23.81 8.16
C LEU A 25 1.05 25.24 8.25
N ALA A 26 1.87 26.27 7.99
CA ALA A 26 1.44 27.66 8.10
C ALA A 26 0.51 28.06 6.94
N LYS A 27 0.78 27.52 5.75
CA LYS A 27 -0.04 27.75 4.55
C LYS A 27 -1.12 26.71 4.34
N ASN A 28 -1.11 25.64 5.13
CA ASN A 28 -1.98 24.47 4.98
C ASN A 28 -1.96 23.92 3.55
N ALA A 29 -0.76 23.77 2.98
CA ALA A 29 -0.57 23.42 1.58
C ALA A 29 0.61 22.44 1.40
N LEU A 30 0.47 21.54 0.42
CA LEU A 30 1.59 20.70 -0.04
C LEU A 30 2.63 21.56 -0.76
N LYS A 31 3.90 21.26 -0.52
CA LYS A 31 5.02 21.79 -1.31
C LYS A 31 5.30 20.87 -2.50
N GLU A 32 6.15 21.33 -3.42
CA GLU A 32 6.65 20.51 -4.53
C GLU A 32 7.80 19.59 -4.10
N ASP A 33 8.44 19.89 -2.97
CA ASP A 33 9.56 19.11 -2.44
C ASP A 33 9.09 17.71 -2.02
N LEU A 34 9.77 16.69 -2.54
CA LEU A 34 9.49 15.28 -2.26
C LEU A 34 10.15 14.87 -0.94
N VAL A 35 9.46 14.02 -0.17
CA VAL A 35 10.04 13.31 0.97
C VAL A 35 10.59 11.99 0.47
N LEU A 36 11.91 11.97 0.26
CA LEU A 36 12.66 10.80 -0.19
C LEU A 36 13.43 10.19 0.99
N TYR A 37 13.13 8.94 1.32
CA TYR A 37 13.67 8.23 2.47
C TYR A 37 14.71 7.20 2.03
N ASP A 38 15.87 7.14 2.69
CA ASP A 38 16.90 6.15 2.37
C ASP A 38 16.49 4.78 2.95
N SER A 39 16.16 3.82 2.08
CA SER A 39 15.70 2.49 2.51
C SER A 39 16.74 1.75 3.36
N ARG A 40 18.03 2.09 3.25
CA ARG A 40 19.09 1.50 4.06
C ARG A 40 18.93 1.80 5.54
N ASP A 41 18.23 2.85 5.92
CA ASP A 41 17.95 3.13 7.33
C ASP A 41 17.02 2.06 7.94
N LEU A 42 16.17 1.40 7.13
CA LEU A 42 15.27 0.34 7.59
C LEU A 42 15.99 -0.94 8.04
N VAL A 43 17.27 -1.13 7.69
CA VAL A 43 18.07 -2.27 8.17
C VAL A 43 18.36 -2.18 9.68
N THR A 44 18.11 -1.02 10.29
CA THR A 44 18.30 -0.76 11.73
C THR A 44 17.02 -0.80 12.55
N HIS A 45 15.92 -1.28 11.96
CA HIS A 45 14.55 -1.30 12.50
C HIS A 45 13.87 0.07 12.47
N ALA A 46 12.55 0.05 12.25
CA ALA A 46 11.69 1.22 12.30
C ALA A 46 10.47 0.94 13.18
N VAL A 47 9.90 1.99 13.76
CA VAL A 47 8.66 1.91 14.55
C VAL A 47 7.69 3.01 14.12
N CYS A 48 6.45 2.62 13.80
CA CYS A 48 5.38 3.54 13.46
C CYS A 48 4.40 3.66 14.63
N VAL A 49 4.33 4.82 15.27
CA VAL A 49 3.45 5.09 16.42
C VAL A 49 2.41 6.15 16.10
N GLY A 50 1.23 6.05 16.71
CA GLY A 50 0.13 6.99 16.47
C GLY A 50 -1.23 6.39 16.81
N MET A 51 -2.26 7.24 16.95
CA MET A 51 -3.64 6.82 17.25
C MET A 51 -4.33 6.19 16.04
N THR A 52 -5.46 5.50 16.24
CA THR A 52 -6.29 5.02 15.12
C THR A 52 -6.71 6.19 14.22
N GLY A 53 -6.65 5.99 12.90
CA GLY A 53 -6.94 7.04 11.92
C GLY A 53 -5.79 8.01 11.63
N SER A 54 -4.63 7.90 12.31
CA SER A 54 -3.47 8.77 12.06
C SER A 54 -2.67 8.42 10.79
N GLY A 55 -3.14 7.47 9.97
CA GLY A 55 -2.47 7.07 8.73
C GLY A 55 -1.37 6.01 8.86
N LYS A 56 -1.15 5.38 10.03
CA LYS A 56 -0.10 4.32 10.20
C LYS A 56 -0.17 3.21 9.15
N THR A 57 -1.37 2.67 8.92
CA THR A 57 -1.57 1.60 7.92
C THR A 57 -1.24 2.10 6.51
N GLY A 58 -1.68 3.31 6.16
CA GLY A 58 -1.36 3.91 4.86
C GLY A 58 0.14 4.16 4.68
N LEU A 59 0.85 4.56 5.74
CA LEU A 59 2.31 4.68 5.71
C LEU A 59 2.96 3.30 5.47
N CYS A 60 2.54 2.25 6.17
CA CYS A 60 3.04 0.90 5.93
C CYS A 60 2.75 0.40 4.51
N VAL A 61 1.58 0.72 3.95
CA VAL A 61 1.27 0.43 2.54
C VAL A 61 2.27 1.10 1.61
N GLY A 62 2.52 2.41 1.77
CA GLY A 62 3.51 3.12 0.95
C GLY A 62 4.90 2.52 1.07
N PHE A 63 5.35 2.16 2.28
CA PHE A 63 6.61 1.44 2.47
C PHE A 63 6.67 0.11 1.71
N LEU A 64 5.59 -0.67 1.73
CA LEU A 64 5.53 -1.96 1.03
C LEU A 64 5.50 -1.78 -0.49
N GLU A 65 4.79 -0.77 -1.00
CA GLU A 65 4.75 -0.45 -2.43
C GLU A 65 6.14 -0.07 -2.95
N GLU A 66 6.85 0.83 -2.26
CA GLU A 66 8.22 1.23 -2.62
C GLU A 66 9.19 0.06 -2.53
N ALA A 67 9.06 -0.80 -1.50
CA ALA A 67 9.85 -2.02 -1.39
C ALA A 67 9.61 -2.98 -2.58
N VAL A 68 8.37 -3.14 -3.02
CA VAL A 68 8.03 -3.97 -4.19
C VAL A 68 8.61 -3.40 -5.49
N ILE A 69 8.55 -2.08 -5.68
CA ILE A 69 9.15 -1.39 -6.85
C ILE A 69 10.66 -1.67 -6.91
N ASP A 70 11.34 -1.59 -5.76
CA ASP A 70 12.77 -1.89 -5.63
C ASP A 70 13.10 -3.40 -5.56
N LYS A 71 12.09 -4.27 -5.72
CA LYS A 71 12.22 -5.74 -5.67
C LYS A 71 12.79 -6.27 -4.34
N ILE A 72 12.53 -5.56 -3.25
CA ILE A 72 12.89 -5.96 -1.91
C ILE A 72 11.82 -6.94 -1.40
N PRO A 73 12.18 -8.19 -1.04
CA PRO A 73 11.22 -9.15 -0.51
C PRO A 73 10.73 -8.71 0.87
N ALA A 74 9.42 -8.80 1.09
CA ALA A 74 8.79 -8.44 2.35
C ALA A 74 7.98 -9.61 2.92
N ILE A 75 8.09 -9.82 4.23
CA ILE A 75 7.19 -10.69 5.00
C ILE A 75 6.35 -9.78 5.90
N VAL A 76 5.03 -9.87 5.76
CA VAL A 76 4.09 -9.02 6.50
C VAL A 76 3.27 -9.90 7.43
N VAL A 77 3.31 -9.57 8.73
CA VAL A 77 2.43 -10.18 9.73
C VAL A 77 1.37 -9.15 10.10
N ASP A 78 0.17 -9.33 9.56
CA ASP A 78 -0.93 -8.40 9.74
C ASP A 78 -2.10 -9.07 10.45
N PRO A 79 -2.21 -8.90 11.79
CA PRO A 79 -3.32 -9.48 12.55
C PRO A 79 -4.66 -8.80 12.26
N LYS A 80 -4.66 -7.61 11.66
CA LYS A 80 -5.87 -6.84 11.35
C LYS A 80 -6.41 -7.15 9.96
N GLY A 81 -5.56 -7.57 9.04
CA GLY A 81 -5.90 -7.93 7.66
C GLY A 81 -5.99 -6.74 6.69
N ASP A 82 -5.73 -5.52 7.15
CA ASP A 82 -5.82 -4.32 6.32
C ASP A 82 -4.71 -4.24 5.25
N LEU A 83 -3.50 -4.71 5.55
CA LEU A 83 -2.35 -4.72 4.64
C LEU A 83 -2.43 -5.85 3.62
N ALA A 84 -3.03 -6.99 3.99
CA ALA A 84 -3.24 -8.12 3.09
C ALA A 84 -4.13 -7.74 1.89
N ASN A 85 -4.97 -6.71 2.03
CA ASN A 85 -5.76 -6.16 0.94
C ASN A 85 -4.94 -5.72 -0.29
N LEU A 86 -3.64 -5.42 -0.14
CA LEU A 86 -2.76 -5.14 -1.27
C LEU A 86 -2.69 -6.30 -2.26
N PHE A 87 -2.80 -7.54 -1.78
CA PHE A 87 -2.80 -8.74 -2.61
C PHE A 87 -4.14 -8.99 -3.33
N LEU A 88 -5.20 -8.26 -2.97
CA LEU A 88 -6.53 -8.42 -3.57
C LEU A 88 -6.75 -7.50 -4.79
N THR A 89 -5.72 -6.76 -5.21
CA THR A 89 -5.73 -5.87 -6.39
C THR A 89 -5.50 -6.65 -7.69
N PHE A 90 -6.24 -7.74 -7.90
CA PHE A 90 -6.11 -8.58 -9.09
C PHE A 90 -6.46 -7.79 -10.37
N PRO A 91 -5.71 -7.97 -11.48
CA PRO A 91 -5.96 -7.23 -12.72
C PRO A 91 -7.38 -7.38 -13.28
N ASP A 92 -7.93 -8.58 -13.21
CA ASP A 92 -9.24 -8.92 -13.79
C ASP A 92 -10.35 -9.08 -12.72
N LEU A 93 -9.97 -9.06 -11.44
CA LEU A 93 -10.86 -9.27 -10.30
C LEU A 93 -11.80 -10.48 -10.51
N ARG A 94 -11.27 -11.63 -10.92
CA ARG A 94 -12.08 -12.83 -11.16
C ARG A 94 -12.44 -13.50 -9.85
N ASP A 95 -13.58 -14.16 -9.81
CA ASP A 95 -14.04 -14.92 -8.63
C ASP A 95 -12.97 -15.92 -8.15
N ASP A 96 -12.32 -16.62 -9.08
CA ASP A 96 -11.23 -17.56 -8.80
C ASP A 96 -10.00 -16.90 -8.13
N ASP A 97 -9.74 -15.62 -8.42
CA ASP A 97 -8.61 -14.89 -7.83
C ASP A 97 -8.83 -14.67 -6.34
N PHE A 98 -10.08 -14.50 -5.91
CA PHE A 98 -10.46 -14.29 -4.51
C PHE A 98 -10.59 -15.59 -3.72
N LEU A 99 -10.87 -16.71 -4.38
CA LEU A 99 -11.10 -18.00 -3.73
C LEU A 99 -10.01 -18.42 -2.73
N PRO A 100 -8.69 -18.29 -3.01
CA PRO A 100 -7.66 -18.65 -2.03
C PRO A 100 -7.54 -17.67 -0.85
N TRP A 101 -8.21 -16.51 -0.90
CA TRP A 101 -8.11 -15.45 0.10
C TRP A 101 -9.35 -15.30 0.96
N ILE A 102 -10.47 -15.92 0.57
CA ILE A 102 -11.69 -15.84 1.38
C ILE A 102 -11.55 -16.63 2.68
N ASN A 103 -12.27 -16.18 3.70
CA ASN A 103 -12.52 -16.97 4.89
C ASN A 103 -13.71 -17.91 4.65
N GLU A 104 -13.45 -19.22 4.58
CA GLU A 104 -14.49 -20.24 4.40
C GLU A 104 -15.55 -20.22 5.53
N GLU A 105 -15.17 -19.80 6.73
CA GLU A 105 -16.09 -19.68 7.85
C GLU A 105 -17.15 -18.60 7.60
N ASP A 106 -16.77 -17.50 6.93
CA ASP A 106 -17.70 -16.44 6.58
C ASP A 106 -18.67 -16.89 5.48
N ALA A 107 -18.19 -17.69 4.52
CA ALA A 107 -19.04 -18.34 3.52
C ALA A 107 -20.07 -19.26 4.20
N ARG A 108 -19.61 -20.11 5.13
CA ARG A 108 -20.44 -21.03 5.92
C ARG A 108 -21.51 -20.28 6.72
N ARG A 109 -21.14 -19.20 7.42
CA ARG A 109 -22.07 -18.36 8.20
C ARG A 109 -23.14 -17.71 7.33
N LYS A 110 -22.81 -17.39 6.08
CA LYS A 110 -23.73 -16.84 5.09
C LYS A 110 -24.55 -17.91 4.36
N GLY A 111 -24.26 -19.19 4.60
CA GLY A 111 -24.97 -20.32 3.98
C GLY A 111 -24.71 -20.47 2.49
N VAL A 112 -23.57 -19.98 1.99
CA VAL A 112 -23.17 -20.07 0.57
C VAL A 112 -21.89 -20.89 0.41
N SER A 113 -21.66 -21.42 -0.79
CA SER A 113 -20.40 -22.12 -1.09
C SER A 113 -19.21 -21.15 -1.09
N PRO A 114 -17.97 -21.65 -0.86
CA PRO A 114 -16.76 -20.84 -1.01
C PRO A 114 -16.65 -20.13 -2.37
N GLN A 115 -17.02 -20.80 -3.46
CA GLN A 115 -16.99 -20.25 -4.81
C GLN A 115 -17.98 -19.09 -4.98
N GLU A 116 -19.22 -19.28 -4.52
CA GLU A 116 -20.23 -18.20 -4.54
C GLU A 116 -19.79 -17.03 -3.66
N TYR A 117 -19.15 -17.30 -2.51
CA TYR A 117 -18.65 -16.25 -1.64
C TYR A 117 -17.50 -15.46 -2.26
N ALA A 118 -16.56 -16.14 -2.92
CA ALA A 118 -15.48 -15.51 -3.66
C ALA A 118 -16.02 -14.61 -4.78
N GLY A 119 -17.03 -15.05 -5.52
CA GLY A 119 -17.70 -14.20 -6.51
C GLY A 119 -18.41 -12.98 -5.91
N GLN A 120 -19.02 -13.13 -4.72
CA GLN A 120 -19.56 -11.97 -3.99
C GLN A 120 -18.47 -10.98 -3.58
N GLN A 121 -17.29 -11.46 -3.14
CA GLN A 121 -16.16 -10.58 -2.83
C GLN A 121 -15.64 -9.89 -4.09
N ALA A 122 -15.40 -10.63 -5.18
CA ALA A 122 -14.97 -10.07 -6.45
C ALA A 122 -15.93 -8.97 -6.95
N ALA A 123 -17.25 -9.19 -6.84
CA ALA A 123 -18.26 -8.21 -7.21
C ALA A 123 -18.27 -6.97 -6.30
N LEU A 124 -17.92 -7.10 -5.02
CA LEU A 124 -17.77 -5.96 -4.10
C LEU A 124 -16.59 -5.07 -4.52
N TRP A 125 -15.46 -5.68 -4.89
CA TRP A 125 -14.23 -4.97 -5.26
C TRP A 125 -14.28 -4.32 -6.65
N LYS A 126 -15.22 -4.73 -7.51
CA LYS A 126 -15.48 -4.10 -8.82
C LYS A 126 -16.31 -2.81 -8.75
N LYS A 127 -16.92 -2.50 -7.60
CA LYS A 127 -17.76 -1.31 -7.41
C LYS A 127 -16.95 -0.12 -6.93
#